data_AF-L1ITE0-F1
#
_entry.id   AF-L1ITE0-F1
#
_cell.length_a   1.000
_cell.length_b   1.000
_cell.length_c   1.000
_cell.angle_alpha   90.00
_cell.angle_beta   90.00
_cell.angle_gamma   90.00
#
_symmetry.space_group_name_H-M   'P 1'
#
loop_
_entity.id
_entity.type
_entity.pdbx_description
1 polymer ?
#
loop_
_entity_poly.entity_id
_entity_poly.type
_entity_poly.pdbx_seq_one_letter_code
_entity_poly.pdbx_strand_id
1 'polypeptide(L)'
;MDLTEDAMDIVDEAITYYRANVFFRNYEIQGGADRILVYLTLYISSCLARIERCESQKDAEKVLQAYAWESFPLPGQSGFPFNGFFTKANTNDEAEMFKAYFKQLREETGKRLTEVVFAHGGRPNKFWVCFSKRKFMNLSLDRA
;
A
#
# COMPACT_ATOMS: atom_id res chain seq x y z
N MET A 1 24.14 -21.99 -4.16
CA MET A 1 23.88 -20.79 -3.32
C MET A 1 22.38 -20.77 -3.16
N ASP A 2 21.89 -21.43 -2.11
CA ASP A 2 20.46 -21.53 -1.83
C ASP A 2 19.95 -20.13 -1.48
N LEU A 3 19.32 -19.48 -2.47
CA LEU A 3 18.43 -18.36 -2.25
C LEU A 3 17.21 -18.95 -1.56
N THR A 4 17.11 -18.78 -0.25
CA THR A 4 15.93 -19.20 0.51
C THR A 4 14.68 -18.56 -0.09
N GLU A 5 13.83 -19.36 -0.74
CA GLU A 5 12.58 -18.95 -1.41
C GLU A 5 11.49 -18.42 -0.44
N ASP A 6 11.77 -18.30 0.86
CA ASP A 6 10.84 -17.80 1.90
C ASP A 6 11.36 -16.54 2.64
N ALA A 7 12.15 -15.70 1.98
CA ALA A 7 12.57 -14.43 2.59
C ALA A 7 11.41 -13.41 2.52
N MET A 8 10.72 -13.21 3.64
CA MET A 8 9.70 -12.16 3.83
C MET A 8 10.24 -10.80 3.33
N ASP A 9 9.54 -10.19 2.37
CA ASP A 9 9.92 -8.88 1.83
C ASP A 9 9.13 -7.72 2.48
N ILE A 10 9.39 -6.49 2.04
CA ILE A 10 8.77 -5.28 2.59
C ILE A 10 7.24 -5.23 2.40
N VAL A 11 6.72 -5.88 1.36
CA VAL A 11 5.28 -5.98 1.09
C VAL A 11 4.64 -6.96 2.05
N ASP A 12 5.27 -8.11 2.26
CA ASP A 12 4.81 -9.11 3.24
C ASP A 12 4.83 -8.53 4.66
N GLU A 13 5.89 -7.78 4.98
CA GLU A 13 6.03 -7.08 6.26
C GLU A 13 4.90 -6.05 6.45
N ALA A 14 4.62 -5.22 5.44
CA ALA A 14 3.56 -4.23 5.49
C ALA A 14 2.17 -4.86 5.69
N ILE A 15 1.86 -5.95 4.97
CA ILE A 15 0.60 -6.68 5.12
C ILE A 15 0.51 -7.30 6.52
N THR A 16 1.59 -7.92 6.99
CA THR A 16 1.66 -8.58 8.30
C THR A 16 1.39 -7.60 9.44
N TYR A 17 2.03 -6.43 9.42
CA TYR A 17 1.90 -5.42 10.48
C TYR A 17 0.74 -4.45 10.29
N TYR A 18 0.07 -4.43 9.14
CA TYR A 18 -1.00 -3.47 8.82
C TYR A 18 -2.04 -3.31 9.94
N ARG A 19 -2.58 -4.43 10.43
CA ARG A 19 -3.68 -4.41 11.42
C ARG A 19 -3.26 -3.78 12.75
N ALA A 20 -1.98 -3.86 13.13
CA ALA A 20 -1.45 -3.16 14.29
C ALA A 20 -1.15 -1.68 13.94
N ASN A 21 -0.46 -1.47 12.82
CA ASN A 21 0.05 -0.15 12.44
C ASN A 21 -1.05 0.87 12.14
N VAL A 22 -2.17 0.45 11.56
CA VAL A 22 -3.27 1.34 11.16
C VAL A 22 -3.88 2.13 12.32
N PHE A 23 -3.66 1.71 13.58
CA PHE A 23 -4.12 2.43 14.77
C PHE A 23 -3.21 3.57 15.21
N PHE A 24 -1.94 3.58 14.78
CA PHE A 24 -1.00 4.59 15.23
C PHE A 24 -1.28 5.95 14.58
N ARG A 25 -1.27 6.98 15.43
CA ARG A 25 -1.38 8.38 15.00
C ARG A 25 -0.02 9.03 14.75
N ASN A 26 1.03 8.51 15.39
CA ASN A 26 2.40 8.94 15.25
C ASN A 26 3.24 7.72 14.88
N TYR A 27 4.18 7.88 13.95
CA TYR A 27 5.12 6.84 13.54
C TYR A 27 6.50 7.50 13.41
N GLU A 28 7.50 6.95 14.10
CA GLU A 28 8.87 7.45 14.04
C GLU A 28 9.58 6.79 12.85
N ILE A 29 10.03 7.61 11.90
CA ILE A 29 10.72 7.12 10.71
C ILE A 29 12.22 7.14 10.99
N GLN A 30 12.82 5.96 11.12
CA GLN A 30 14.25 5.81 11.41
C GLN A 30 15.08 5.64 10.14
N GLY A 31 14.50 5.07 9.07
CA GLY A 31 15.24 4.79 7.84
C GLY A 31 14.42 4.83 6.55
N GLY A 32 15.08 4.43 5.45
CA GLY A 32 14.45 4.33 4.13
C GLY A 32 13.35 3.26 4.07
N ALA A 33 13.52 2.14 4.77
CA ALA A 33 12.54 1.07 4.84
C ALA A 33 11.23 1.52 5.50
N ASP A 34 11.32 2.27 6.62
CA ASP A 34 10.16 2.83 7.32
C ASP A 34 9.30 3.72 6.42
N ARG A 35 9.94 4.51 5.54
CA ARG A 35 9.22 5.35 4.59
C ARG A 35 8.35 4.50 3.66
N ILE A 36 8.89 3.38 3.18
CA ILE A 36 8.14 2.45 2.32
C ILE A 36 7.05 1.74 3.12
N LEU A 37 7.32 1.27 4.34
CA LEU A 37 6.29 0.68 5.21
C LEU A 37 5.12 1.63 5.46
N VAL A 38 5.41 2.89 5.74
CA VAL A 38 4.41 3.93 5.93
C VAL A 38 3.58 4.13 4.66
N TYR A 39 4.22 4.21 3.49
CA TYR A 39 3.51 4.31 2.20
C TYR A 39 2.60 3.09 1.96
N LEU A 40 3.12 1.88 2.12
CA LEU A 40 2.39 0.63 1.92
C LEU A 40 1.22 0.50 2.88
N THR A 41 1.40 0.88 4.16
CA THR A 41 0.32 0.88 5.16
C THR A 41 -0.85 1.75 4.71
N LEU A 42 -0.57 2.94 4.16
CA LEU A 42 -1.61 3.80 3.60
C LEU A 42 -2.25 3.21 2.34
N TYR A 43 -1.44 2.63 1.46
CA TYR A 43 -1.93 2.00 0.22
C TYR A 43 -2.87 0.82 0.52
N ILE A 44 -2.53 -0.01 1.52
CA ILE A 44 -3.38 -1.11 1.97
C ILE A 44 -4.75 -0.60 2.44
N SER A 45 -4.82 0.49 3.20
CA SER A 45 -6.11 1.09 3.58
C SER A 45 -6.94 1.49 2.36
N SER A 46 -6.34 2.14 1.37
CA SER A 46 -7.00 2.52 0.11
C SER A 46 -7.44 1.32 -0.73
N CYS A 47 -6.68 0.22 -0.72
CA CYS A 47 -7.06 -1.04 -1.34
C CYS A 47 -8.26 -1.68 -0.63
N LEU A 48 -8.24 -1.75 0.71
CA LEU A 48 -9.34 -2.33 1.50
C LEU A 48 -10.65 -1.57 1.31
N ALA A 49 -10.61 -0.25 1.21
CA ALA A 49 -11.79 0.57 0.92
C ALA A 49 -12.42 0.27 -0.45
N ARG A 50 -11.61 -0.17 -1.42
CA ARG A 50 -12.08 -0.61 -2.74
C ARG A 50 -12.57 -2.05 -2.71
N ILE A 51 -11.82 -2.95 -2.07
CA ILE A 51 -12.18 -4.36 -1.89
C ILE A 51 -13.52 -4.52 -1.15
N GLU A 52 -13.87 -3.61 -0.22
CA GLU A 52 -15.16 -3.60 0.49
C GLU A 52 -16.38 -3.68 -0.45
N ARG A 53 -16.25 -3.18 -1.69
CA ARG A 53 -17.31 -3.15 -2.70
C ARG A 53 -17.28 -4.33 -3.67
N CYS A 54 -16.26 -5.18 -3.60
CA CYS A 54 -16.06 -6.30 -4.52
C CYS A 54 -16.75 -7.56 -4.01
N GLU A 55 -17.32 -8.34 -4.94
CA GLU A 55 -18.05 -9.57 -4.60
C GLU A 55 -17.19 -10.84 -4.72
N SER A 56 -16.06 -10.76 -5.42
CA SER A 56 -15.16 -11.90 -5.64
C SER A 56 -13.70 -11.45 -5.69
N GLN A 57 -12.78 -12.39 -5.45
CA GLN A 57 -11.34 -12.17 -5.55
C GLN A 57 -10.94 -11.64 -6.93
N LYS A 58 -11.47 -12.22 -8.02
CA LYS A 58 -11.15 -11.83 -9.39
C LYS A 58 -11.62 -10.40 -9.72
N ASP A 59 -12.72 -9.96 -9.12
CA ASP A 59 -13.20 -8.59 -9.24
C ASP A 59 -12.26 -7.63 -8.49
N ALA A 60 -11.89 -7.98 -7.26
CA ALA A 60 -10.93 -7.21 -6.47
C ALA A 60 -9.56 -7.08 -7.16
N GLU A 61 -9.04 -8.16 -7.75
CA GLU A 61 -7.77 -8.16 -8.51
C GLU A 61 -7.80 -7.13 -9.65
N LYS A 62 -8.90 -7.08 -10.42
CA LYS A 62 -9.06 -6.10 -11.50
C LYS A 62 -9.13 -4.67 -10.98
N VAL A 63 -9.90 -4.44 -9.92
CA VAL A 63 -10.05 -3.11 -9.32
C VAL A 63 -8.73 -2.61 -8.76
N LEU A 64 -7.96 -3.47 -8.07
CA LEU A 64 -6.66 -3.10 -7.52
C LEU A 64 -5.59 -2.94 -8.60
N GLN A 65 -5.61 -3.75 -9.66
CA GLN A 65 -4.70 -3.57 -10.80
C GLN A 65 -4.93 -2.23 -11.49
N ALA A 66 -6.20 -1.86 -11.72
CA ALA A 66 -6.53 -0.55 -12.28
C ALA A 66 -6.03 0.58 -11.36
N TYR A 67 -6.26 0.45 -10.05
CA TYR A 67 -5.81 1.43 -9.06
C TYR A 67 -4.28 1.55 -8.96
N ALA A 68 -3.55 0.45 -9.13
CA ALA A 68 -2.09 0.46 -9.17
C ALA A 68 -1.54 1.26 -10.36
N TRP A 69 -2.28 1.30 -11.48
CA TRP A 69 -1.90 2.01 -12.71
C TRP A 69 -2.38 3.46 -12.78
N GLU A 70 -3.31 3.86 -11.92
CA GLU A 70 -3.75 5.25 -11.82
C GLU A 70 -2.57 6.18 -11.50
N SER A 71 -2.59 7.37 -12.09
CA SER A 71 -1.58 8.40 -11.81
C SER A 71 -1.61 8.81 -10.34
N PHE A 72 -0.45 8.86 -9.71
CA PHE A 72 -0.32 9.23 -8.30
C PHE A 72 0.75 10.30 -8.09
N PRO A 73 0.58 11.14 -7.06
CA PRO A 73 1.57 12.17 -6.75
C PRO A 73 2.87 11.53 -6.24
N LEU A 74 4.00 12.03 -6.72
CA LEU A 74 5.33 11.67 -6.24
C LEU A 74 5.77 12.56 -5.06
N PRO A 75 6.78 12.14 -4.27
CA PRO A 75 7.41 13.02 -3.29
C PRO A 75 7.75 14.41 -3.85
N GLY A 76 7.26 15.46 -3.18
CA GLY A 76 7.44 16.85 -3.59
C GLY A 76 6.38 17.40 -4.56
N GLN A 77 5.43 16.58 -5.01
CA GLN A 77 4.29 17.03 -5.80
C GLN A 77 3.08 17.38 -4.92
N SER A 78 2.24 18.27 -5.45
CA SER A 78 0.93 18.59 -4.85
C SER A 78 0.08 17.34 -4.69
N GLY A 79 -0.39 17.09 -3.46
CA GLY A 79 -1.24 15.96 -3.11
C GLY A 79 -0.50 14.73 -2.55
N PHE A 80 0.83 14.75 -2.43
CA PHE A 80 1.55 13.71 -1.70
C PHE A 80 1.38 13.93 -0.18
N PRO A 81 0.79 12.98 0.58
CA PRO A 81 0.35 13.24 1.96
C PRO A 81 1.48 13.29 2.99
N PHE A 82 2.69 12.88 2.62
CA PHE A 82 3.83 12.76 3.55
C PHE A 82 4.70 14.02 3.52
N ASN A 83 4.32 15.01 4.32
CA ASN A 83 5.05 16.26 4.43
C ASN A 83 6.39 16.08 5.15
N GLY A 84 7.50 16.04 4.39
CA GLY A 84 8.86 16.07 4.92
C GLY A 84 9.51 14.70 5.19
N PHE A 85 8.77 13.60 5.04
CA PHE A 85 9.33 12.25 5.22
C PHE A 85 10.04 11.71 3.98
N PHE A 86 9.63 12.16 2.80
CA PHE A 86 10.25 11.77 1.54
C PHE A 86 10.99 12.94 0.91
N THR A 87 12.15 12.63 0.33
CA THR A 87 12.90 13.57 -0.50
C THR A 87 12.30 13.63 -1.89
N LYS A 88 12.16 14.84 -2.44
CA LYS A 88 11.78 15.01 -3.84
C LYS A 88 12.86 14.43 -4.76
N ALA A 89 12.45 13.94 -5.93
CA ALA A 89 13.40 13.58 -6.98
C ALA A 89 14.18 14.82 -7.44
N ASN A 90 15.49 14.66 -7.65
CA ASN A 90 16.39 15.73 -8.06
C ASN A 90 16.50 15.84 -9.58
N THR A 91 16.29 14.72 -10.29
CA THR A 91 16.34 14.63 -11.75
C THR A 91 15.07 14.00 -12.31
N ASN A 92 14.82 14.19 -13.60
CA ASN A 92 13.70 13.54 -14.29
C ASN A 92 13.85 12.01 -14.30
N ASP A 93 15.08 11.50 -14.43
CA ASP A 93 15.36 10.06 -14.42
C ASP A 93 15.07 9.43 -13.05
N GLU A 94 15.42 10.14 -11.96
CA GLU A 94 15.08 9.72 -10.60
C GLU A 94 13.56 9.71 -10.38
N ALA A 95 12.85 10.72 -10.93
CA ALA A 95 11.40 10.77 -10.84
C ALA A 95 10.73 9.61 -11.58
N GLU A 96 11.23 9.22 -12.75
CA GLU A 96 10.70 8.07 -13.50
C GLU A 96 11.03 6.75 -12.79
N MET A 97 12.23 6.60 -12.21
CA MET A 97 12.56 5.45 -11.36
C MET A 97 11.63 5.36 -10.15
N PHE A 98 11.36 6.46 -9.44
CA PHE A 98 10.42 6.47 -8.32
C PHE A 98 9.03 6.02 -8.76
N LYS A 99 8.54 6.55 -9.88
CA LYS A 99 7.24 6.19 -10.42
C LYS A 99 7.16 4.71 -10.76
N ALA A 100 8.18 4.16 -11.42
CA ALA A 100 8.26 2.74 -11.74
C ALA A 100 8.29 1.86 -10.48
N TYR A 101 9.11 2.25 -9.48
CA TYR A 101 9.24 1.52 -8.23
C TYR A 101 7.93 1.51 -7.40
N PHE A 102 7.31 2.67 -7.22
CA PHE A 102 6.02 2.76 -6.52
C PHE A 102 4.91 2.02 -7.27
N LYS A 103 4.92 2.01 -8.61
CA LYS A 103 3.98 1.23 -9.39
C LYS A 103 4.13 -0.27 -9.12
N GLN A 104 5.37 -0.78 -9.13
CA GLN A 104 5.64 -2.18 -8.81
C GLN A 104 5.19 -2.56 -7.39
N LEU A 105 5.47 -1.70 -6.41
CA LEU A 105 5.01 -1.89 -5.02
C LEU A 105 3.48 -2.00 -4.95
N ARG A 106 2.76 -1.14 -5.67
CA ARG A 106 1.29 -1.14 -5.71
C ARG A 106 0.73 -2.42 -6.32
N GLU A 107 1.28 -2.86 -7.45
CA GLU A 107 0.86 -4.08 -8.14
C GLU A 107 1.04 -5.31 -7.24
N GLU A 108 2.23 -5.48 -6.66
CA GLU A 108 2.53 -6.60 -5.78
C GLU A 108 1.69 -6.57 -4.49
N THR A 109 1.55 -5.40 -3.87
CA THR A 109 0.71 -5.25 -2.67
C THR A 109 -0.75 -5.59 -2.97
N GLY A 110 -1.29 -5.11 -4.09
CA GLY A 110 -2.67 -5.38 -4.48
C GLY A 110 -2.92 -6.87 -4.67
N LYS A 111 -2.03 -7.56 -5.38
CA LYS A 111 -2.12 -9.01 -5.64
C LYS A 111 -2.05 -9.84 -4.35
N ARG A 112 -1.04 -9.60 -3.51
CA ARG A 112 -0.87 -10.37 -2.25
C ARG A 112 -1.99 -10.06 -1.26
N LEU A 113 -2.46 -8.81 -1.21
CA LEU A 113 -3.58 -8.43 -0.34
C LEU A 113 -4.88 -9.14 -0.75
N THR A 114 -5.17 -9.30 -2.04
CA THR A 114 -6.38 -10.04 -2.45
C THR A 114 -6.33 -11.50 -2.05
N GLU A 115 -5.18 -12.16 -2.14
CA GLU A 115 -5.01 -13.54 -1.67
C GLU A 115 -5.30 -13.67 -0.16
N VAL A 116 -4.80 -12.71 0.64
CA VAL A 116 -5.01 -12.71 2.10
C VAL A 116 -6.46 -12.37 2.48
N VAL A 117 -7.08 -11.39 1.81
CA VAL A 117 -8.45 -10.95 2.12
C VAL A 117 -9.49 -11.97 1.69
N PHE A 118 -9.22 -12.75 0.64
CA PHE A 118 -10.12 -13.78 0.11
C PHE A 118 -9.68 -15.21 0.43
N ALA A 119 -8.77 -15.42 1.40
CA ALA A 119 -8.19 -16.73 1.72
C ALA A 119 -9.22 -17.86 2.00
N HIS A 120 -10.43 -17.52 2.43
CA HIS A 120 -11.51 -18.50 2.69
C HIS A 120 -12.53 -18.64 1.54
N GLY A 121 -12.26 -18.00 0.39
CA GLY A 121 -13.15 -17.96 -0.77
C GLY A 121 -14.40 -17.10 -0.57
N GLY A 122 -15.02 -16.69 -1.68
CA GLY A 122 -16.27 -15.94 -1.67
C GLY A 122 -16.08 -14.44 -1.40
N ARG A 123 -16.70 -13.93 -0.32
CA ARG A 123 -16.74 -12.50 0.01
C ARG A 123 -15.47 -12.04 0.74
N PRO A 124 -15.13 -10.73 0.70
CA PRO A 124 -14.01 -10.19 1.45
C PRO A 124 -14.07 -10.51 2.95
N ASN A 125 -12.94 -10.88 3.54
CA ASN A 125 -12.86 -11.15 4.97
C ASN A 125 -13.15 -9.88 5.79
N LYS A 126 -14.23 -9.94 6.60
CA LYS A 126 -14.67 -8.83 7.46
C LYS A 126 -13.60 -8.34 8.45
N PHE A 127 -12.67 -9.22 8.85
CA PHE A 127 -11.56 -8.89 9.76
C PHE A 127 -10.42 -8.12 9.08
N TRP A 128 -10.49 -7.93 7.77
CA TRP A 128 -9.63 -7.01 7.02
C TRP A 128 -10.40 -5.75 6.66
N VAL A 129 -11.60 -5.91 6.10
CA VAL A 129 -12.42 -4.79 5.61
C VAL A 129 -12.88 -3.86 6.75
N CYS A 130 -13.01 -4.33 7.99
CA CYS A 130 -13.36 -3.46 9.13
C CYS A 130 -12.35 -2.33 9.38
N PHE A 131 -11.13 -2.44 8.84
CA PHE A 131 -10.09 -1.42 8.93
C PHE A 131 -10.13 -0.39 7.79
N SER A 132 -10.97 -0.58 6.75
CA SER A 132 -11.01 0.28 5.55
C SER A 132 -11.22 1.77 5.85
N LYS A 133 -11.95 2.08 6.93
CA LYS A 133 -12.29 3.45 7.36
C LYS A 133 -11.27 4.07 8.32
N ARG A 134 -10.25 3.32 8.73
CA ARG A 134 -9.20 3.79 9.64
C ARG A 134 -8.11 4.52 8.86
N LYS A 135 -7.64 5.63 9.42
CA LYS A 135 -6.59 6.48 8.82
C LYS A 135 -5.32 6.39 9.66
N PHE A 136 -4.33 5.68 9.14
CA PHE A 136 -2.99 5.66 9.71
C PHE A 136 -2.39 7.07 9.65
N MET A 137 -1.82 7.55 10.77
CA MET A 137 -1.30 8.93 10.91
C MET A 137 -2.28 10.06 10.55
N ASN A 138 -3.60 9.78 10.51
CA ASN A 138 -4.63 10.68 9.95
C ASN A 138 -4.38 11.09 8.48
N LEU A 139 -3.55 10.35 7.75
CA LEU A 139 -3.25 10.58 6.34
C LEU A 139 -4.12 9.69 5.43
N SER A 140 -4.19 10.06 4.14
CA SER A 140 -4.87 9.30 3.09
C SER A 140 -4.14 9.50 1.76
N LEU A 141 -4.03 8.44 0.96
CA LEU A 141 -3.54 8.54 -0.43
C LEU A 141 -4.65 8.96 -1.40
N ASP A 142 -5.88 8.59 -1.08
CA ASP A 142 -7.04 9.07 -1.83
C ASP A 142 -7.32 10.52 -1.40
N ARG A 143 -7.46 11.42 -2.38
CA ARG A 143 -7.86 12.81 -2.13
C ARG A 143 -9.22 12.80 -1.41
N ALA A 144 -9.30 13.50 -0.28
CA ALA A 144 -10.57 13.85 0.34
C ALA A 144 -11.32 14.86 -0.53
#